data_AF-A0A7R8V6K3-F1
#
_entry.id   AF-A0A7R8V6K3-F1
#
_cell.length_a   1.000
_cell.length_b   1.000
_cell.length_c   1.000
_cell.angle_alpha   90.00
_cell.angle_beta   90.00
_cell.angle_gamma   90.00
#
_symmetry.space_group_name_H-M   'P 1'
#
loop_
_entity.id
_entity.type
_entity.pdbx_description
1 polymer ?
#
loop_
_entity_poly.entity_id
_entity_poly.type
_entity_poly.pdbx_seq_one_letter_code
_entity_poly.pdbx_strand_id
1 'polypeptide(L)'
;MWSIRSPLCAILLVSVSWIPYIYGHGMMLVPSGRASRWRFNDSAPVNYNDMEAFCGGLTNTWKKHGGKCGICGDDYGMPTPRPHELGGEFGEGHVVATYPPGGQIPISVKLIANHRGYFVFDVCNLDREPETEECFKRLKLSDGNDQYDLRYFRPSTFNMTVQVPHNLNCEHCVLRWHYKSANMWGTCENGTSTLGCGPQEIYRSCADISVKRQTHW
;
A
#
# COMPACT_ATOMS: atom_id res chain seq x y z
N MET A 1 16.65 74.85 -2.85
CA MET A 1 16.29 73.62 -3.58
C MET A 1 16.85 72.43 -2.81
N TRP A 2 16.01 71.72 -2.05
CA TRP A 2 16.42 70.52 -1.31
C TRP A 2 15.91 69.28 -2.07
N SER A 3 16.82 68.40 -2.47
CA SER A 3 16.50 67.14 -3.17
C SER A 3 16.37 66.03 -2.12
N ILE A 4 15.16 65.49 -1.97
CA ILE A 4 14.89 64.31 -1.15
C ILE A 4 15.10 63.08 -2.04
N ARG A 5 16.13 62.27 -1.76
CA ARG A 5 16.32 60.95 -2.37
C ARG A 5 15.66 59.90 -1.47
N SER A 6 14.59 59.27 -1.94
CA SER A 6 13.98 58.11 -1.28
C SER A 6 14.85 56.86 -1.48
N PRO A 7 15.12 56.06 -0.44
CA PRO A 7 15.79 54.78 -0.62
C PRO A 7 14.77 53.76 -1.12
N LEU A 8 15.04 53.14 -2.27
CA LEU A 8 14.30 51.99 -2.76
C LEU A 8 14.60 50.80 -1.83
N CYS A 9 13.63 50.47 -0.98
CA CYS A 9 13.67 49.29 -0.13
C CYS A 9 13.44 48.06 -1.03
N ALA A 10 14.50 47.32 -1.34
CA ALA A 10 14.41 46.08 -2.11
C ALA A 10 13.76 45.00 -1.23
N ILE A 11 12.47 44.75 -1.43
CA ILE A 11 11.74 43.66 -0.79
C ILE A 11 12.20 42.36 -1.44
N LEU A 12 13.04 41.59 -0.74
CA LEU A 12 13.38 40.22 -1.09
C LEU A 12 12.15 39.34 -0.89
N LEU A 13 11.44 39.04 -1.99
CA LEU A 13 10.37 38.05 -2.02
C LEU A 13 10.97 36.66 -1.84
N VAL A 14 11.03 36.18 -0.60
CA VAL A 14 11.30 34.77 -0.31
C VAL A 14 10.10 33.98 -0.79
N SER A 15 10.20 33.39 -1.98
CA SER A 15 9.21 32.45 -2.49
C SER A 15 9.24 31.20 -1.61
N VAL A 16 8.35 31.13 -0.63
CA VAL A 16 8.06 29.89 0.10
C VAL A 16 7.50 28.91 -0.91
N SER A 17 8.36 28.04 -1.41
CA SER A 17 7.97 26.95 -2.29
C SER A 17 7.20 25.95 -1.42
N TRP A 18 5.88 26.03 -1.47
CA TRP A 18 5.03 24.95 -1.00
C TRP A 18 5.34 23.75 -1.89
N ILE A 19 6.24 22.88 -1.45
CA ILE A 19 6.34 21.54 -2.03
C ILE A 19 5.08 20.84 -1.54
N PRO A 20 4.07 20.59 -2.39
CA PRO A 20 2.97 19.75 -1.97
C PRO A 20 3.59 18.41 -1.62
N TYR A 21 3.51 18.02 -0.34
CA TYR A 21 3.63 16.63 0.04
C TYR A 21 2.46 15.94 -0.64
N ILE A 22 2.69 15.42 -1.83
CA ILE A 22 1.70 14.59 -2.51
C ILE A 22 1.81 13.25 -1.79
N TYR A 23 1.05 13.14 -0.69
CA TYR A 23 0.70 11.85 -0.13
C TYR A 23 0.00 11.10 -1.25
N GLY A 24 0.58 9.99 -1.70
CA GLY A 24 -0.22 9.07 -2.49
C GLY A 24 -1.30 8.48 -1.58
N HIS A 25 -2.40 8.07 -2.20
CA HIS A 25 -3.59 7.66 -1.48
C HIS A 25 -4.17 6.47 -2.20
N GLY A 26 -4.19 5.32 -1.52
CA GLY A 26 -4.62 4.06 -2.11
C GLY A 26 -5.14 3.07 -1.09
N MET A 27 -6.21 2.36 -1.46
CA MET A 27 -6.90 1.40 -0.59
C MET A 27 -7.26 0.13 -1.39
N MET A 28 -7.04 -1.05 -0.80
CA MET A 28 -7.57 -2.31 -1.32
C MET A 28 -8.99 -2.50 -0.78
N LEU A 29 -9.97 -2.43 -1.68
CA LEU A 29 -11.39 -2.46 -1.35
C LEU A 29 -12.02 -3.83 -1.52
N VAL A 30 -11.47 -4.68 -2.39
CA VAL A 30 -11.90 -6.08 -2.56
C VAL A 30 -10.65 -6.97 -2.64
N PRO A 31 -10.57 -8.04 -1.82
CA PRO A 31 -11.26 -8.12 -0.52
C PRO A 31 -10.91 -6.88 0.33
N SER A 32 -11.80 -6.46 1.22
CA SER A 32 -11.58 -5.23 2.00
C SER A 32 -10.37 -5.37 2.91
N GLY A 33 -9.40 -4.47 2.76
CA GLY A 33 -8.28 -4.37 3.68
C GLY A 33 -8.73 -3.94 5.08
N ARG A 34 -7.95 -4.31 6.10
CA ARG A 34 -8.17 -3.97 7.52
C ARG A 34 -8.51 -2.50 7.72
N ALA A 35 -7.72 -1.61 7.12
CA ALA A 35 -7.94 -0.16 7.17
C ALA A 35 -9.30 0.28 6.59
N SER A 36 -9.78 -0.40 5.55
CA SER A 36 -10.98 -0.02 4.80
C SER A 36 -12.22 -0.83 5.18
N ARG A 37 -12.13 -1.76 6.14
CA ARG A 37 -13.22 -2.67 6.52
C ARG A 37 -14.49 -1.92 6.93
N TRP A 38 -14.34 -0.79 7.61
CA TRP A 38 -15.44 0.07 8.06
C TRP A 38 -16.30 0.62 6.93
N ARG A 39 -15.80 0.66 5.68
CA ARG A 39 -16.61 1.07 4.52
C ARG A 39 -17.68 0.04 4.14
N PHE A 40 -17.57 -1.18 4.65
CA PHE A 40 -18.43 -2.32 4.32
C PHE A 40 -19.04 -3.00 5.55
N ASN A 41 -18.62 -2.60 6.75
CA ASN A 41 -19.10 -3.16 8.01
C ASN A 41 -19.09 -2.07 9.10
N ASP A 42 -20.27 -1.61 9.49
CA ASP A 42 -20.45 -0.51 10.45
C ASP A 42 -19.97 -0.85 11.87
N SER A 43 -19.72 -2.13 12.18
CA SER A 43 -19.13 -2.54 13.46
C SER A 43 -17.61 -2.45 13.48
N ALA A 44 -16.96 -2.13 12.36
CA ALA A 44 -15.51 -2.00 12.30
C ALA A 44 -15.02 -0.65 12.84
N PRO A 45 -13.82 -0.59 13.45
CA PRO A 45 -13.18 0.66 13.79
C PRO A 45 -13.01 1.54 12.55
N VAL A 46 -13.47 2.78 12.64
CA VAL A 46 -13.44 3.73 11.53
C VAL A 46 -12.03 4.28 11.35
N ASN A 47 -11.49 4.14 10.14
CA ASN A 47 -10.25 4.78 9.73
C ASN A 47 -10.49 5.74 8.56
N TYR A 48 -10.64 7.03 8.83
CA TYR A 48 -10.83 8.04 7.78
C TYR A 48 -9.61 8.20 6.86
N ASN A 49 -8.43 7.75 7.30
CA ASN A 49 -7.17 7.75 6.57
C ASN A 49 -6.82 6.35 6.05
N ASP A 50 -7.82 5.53 5.73
CA ASP A 50 -7.61 4.15 5.25
C ASP A 50 -6.86 4.03 3.91
N MET A 51 -6.68 5.16 3.22
CA MET A 51 -5.85 5.31 2.03
C MET A 51 -4.38 5.62 2.32
N GLU A 52 -3.99 5.78 3.58
CA GLU A 52 -2.69 6.32 4.02
C GLU A 52 -1.75 5.27 4.60
N ALA A 53 -1.89 4.01 4.19
CA ALA A 53 -0.99 2.93 4.59
C ALA A 53 0.34 2.96 3.81
N PHE A 54 1.04 4.12 3.85
CA PHE A 54 2.20 4.50 3.03
C PHE A 54 3.56 4.28 3.74
N CYS A 55 3.64 3.33 4.66
CA CYS A 55 4.88 2.93 5.35
C CYS A 55 5.55 4.03 6.18
N GLY A 56 4.77 5.00 6.68
CA GLY A 56 5.27 6.18 7.39
C GLY A 56 5.90 7.25 6.49
N GLY A 57 5.87 7.07 5.17
CA GLY A 57 6.34 8.06 4.19
C GLY A 57 7.78 7.84 3.77
N LEU A 58 8.09 8.37 2.58
CA LEU A 58 9.36 8.14 1.89
C LEU A 58 10.59 8.40 2.78
N THR A 59 10.57 9.43 3.62
CA THR A 59 11.66 9.73 4.56
C THR A 59 11.81 8.65 5.62
N ASN A 60 10.72 8.22 6.27
CA ASN A 60 10.81 7.20 7.31
C ASN A 60 11.22 5.87 6.70
N THR A 61 10.55 5.44 5.63
CA THR A 61 10.84 4.18 4.93
C THR A 61 12.31 4.10 4.52
N TRP A 62 12.84 5.07 3.77
CA TRP A 62 14.17 4.94 3.17
C TRP A 62 15.32 5.52 3.98
N LYS A 63 15.13 6.67 4.64
CA LYS A 63 16.22 7.31 5.40
C LYS A 63 16.35 6.76 6.81
N LYS A 64 15.25 6.40 7.48
CA LYS A 64 15.28 5.90 8.87
C LYS A 64 15.27 4.37 8.94
N HIS A 65 14.53 3.72 8.06
CA HIS A 65 14.27 2.28 8.15
C HIS A 65 14.88 1.45 7.02
N GLY A 66 15.74 2.04 6.18
CA GLY A 66 16.52 1.31 5.18
C GLY A 66 15.67 0.59 4.13
N GLY A 67 14.52 1.15 3.77
CA GLY A 67 13.55 0.58 2.83
C GLY A 67 12.51 -0.33 3.48
N LYS A 68 12.55 -0.53 4.81
CA LYS A 68 11.57 -1.38 5.52
C LYS A 68 10.25 -0.65 5.73
N CYS A 69 9.18 -1.43 5.71
CA CYS A 69 7.80 -1.00 5.94
C CYS A 69 7.13 -1.96 6.93
N GLY A 70 6.14 -1.49 7.71
CA GLY A 70 5.28 -2.37 8.50
C GLY A 70 4.57 -3.40 7.60
N ILE A 71 4.18 -4.54 8.17
CA ILE A 71 3.66 -5.67 7.38
C ILE A 71 2.44 -5.24 6.55
N CYS A 72 1.59 -4.41 7.15
CA CYS A 72 0.33 -3.95 6.59
C CYS A 72 0.29 -2.44 6.27
N GLY A 73 1.46 -1.83 6.07
CA GLY A 73 1.57 -0.46 5.53
C GLY A 73 1.77 0.63 6.58
N ASP A 74 1.85 0.26 7.85
CA ASP A 74 2.25 1.16 8.93
C ASP A 74 3.73 1.56 8.85
N ASP A 75 4.10 2.62 9.56
CA ASP A 75 5.51 2.97 9.75
C ASP A 75 6.25 1.83 10.46
N TYR A 76 7.36 1.39 9.87
CA TYR A 76 8.20 0.33 10.44
C TYR A 76 8.71 0.68 11.85
N GLY A 77 8.88 1.96 12.18
CA GLY A 77 9.32 2.39 13.51
C GLY A 77 8.28 2.23 14.64
N MET A 78 7.01 1.97 14.32
CA MET A 78 5.96 1.77 15.33
C MET A 78 6.14 0.44 16.09
N PRO A 79 5.74 0.38 17.38
CA PRO A 79 5.71 -0.87 18.13
C PRO A 79 4.74 -1.87 17.49
N THR A 80 5.03 -3.16 17.66
CA THR A 80 4.18 -4.26 17.18
C THR A 80 3.23 -4.74 18.30
N PRO A 81 2.00 -5.18 17.96
CA PRO A 81 1.38 -5.09 16.64
C PRO A 81 1.07 -3.63 16.27
N ARG A 82 1.42 -3.25 15.03
CA ARG A 82 1.09 -1.92 14.51
C ARG A 82 -0.42 -1.83 14.22
N PRO A 83 -1.00 -0.63 14.04
CA PRO A 83 -2.44 -0.48 13.90
C PRO A 83 -3.11 -1.39 12.86
N HIS A 84 -2.47 -1.66 11.72
CA HIS A 84 -3.03 -2.53 10.67
C HIS A 84 -2.52 -3.98 10.71
N GLU A 85 -1.66 -4.34 11.65
CA GLU A 85 -1.19 -5.72 11.87
C GLU A 85 -2.17 -6.50 12.75
N LEU A 86 -2.12 -7.84 12.72
CA LEU A 86 -3.01 -8.68 13.50
C LEU A 86 -2.84 -8.40 15.01
N GLY A 87 -3.95 -8.11 15.68
CA GLY A 87 -3.99 -7.66 17.07
C GLY A 87 -3.84 -6.14 17.26
N GLY A 88 -3.59 -5.38 16.19
CA GLY A 88 -3.65 -3.92 16.17
C GLY A 88 -5.08 -3.38 16.13
N GLU A 89 -5.22 -2.06 16.22
CA GLU A 89 -6.52 -1.35 16.26
C GLU A 89 -7.47 -1.74 15.11
N PHE A 90 -6.95 -1.91 13.89
CA PHE A 90 -7.71 -2.30 12.70
C PHE A 90 -7.55 -3.79 12.33
N GLY A 91 -6.70 -4.52 13.06
CA GLY A 91 -6.32 -5.91 12.77
C GLY A 91 -7.02 -6.93 13.65
N GLU A 92 -8.35 -6.86 13.73
CA GLU A 92 -9.17 -7.76 14.56
C GLU A 92 -9.24 -9.22 14.05
N GLY A 93 -8.69 -9.51 12.86
CA GLY A 93 -8.66 -10.86 12.29
C GLY A 93 -9.98 -11.32 11.67
N HIS A 94 -10.88 -10.40 11.33
CA HIS A 94 -12.16 -10.71 10.69
C HIS A 94 -11.97 -11.18 9.25
N VAL A 95 -12.20 -12.47 8.99
CA VAL A 95 -12.22 -13.05 7.63
C VAL A 95 -13.31 -12.38 6.77
N VAL A 96 -12.91 -11.60 5.78
CA VAL A 96 -13.82 -10.82 4.91
C VAL A 96 -14.27 -11.58 3.66
N ALA A 97 -13.56 -12.65 3.28
CA ALA A 97 -13.91 -13.46 2.11
C ALA A 97 -13.32 -14.87 2.21
N THR A 98 -13.95 -15.82 1.51
CA THR A 98 -13.52 -17.22 1.42
C THR A 98 -13.39 -17.65 -0.03
N TYR A 99 -12.24 -18.22 -0.39
CA TYR A 99 -11.94 -18.67 -1.75
C TYR A 99 -11.58 -20.17 -1.77
N PRO A 100 -11.90 -20.91 -2.84
CA PRO A 100 -11.44 -22.29 -2.96
C PRO A 100 -9.95 -22.36 -3.34
N PRO A 101 -9.21 -23.40 -2.88
CA PRO A 101 -7.86 -23.70 -3.39
C PRO A 101 -7.88 -23.84 -4.92
N GLY A 102 -6.90 -23.23 -5.62
CA GLY A 102 -6.89 -23.19 -7.10
C GLY A 102 -7.91 -22.22 -7.72
N GLY A 103 -8.68 -21.51 -6.89
CA GLY A 103 -9.66 -20.52 -7.33
C GLY A 103 -9.03 -19.18 -7.71
N GLN A 104 -9.90 -18.18 -7.80
CA GLN A 104 -9.54 -16.81 -8.17
C GLN A 104 -10.02 -15.83 -7.11
N ILE A 105 -9.16 -14.86 -6.77
CA ILE A 105 -9.47 -13.75 -5.88
C ILE A 105 -9.70 -12.51 -6.76
N PRO A 106 -10.93 -11.98 -6.84
CA PRO A 106 -11.16 -10.68 -7.45
C PRO A 106 -10.53 -9.61 -6.56
N ILE A 107 -9.79 -8.69 -7.18
CA ILE A 107 -9.14 -7.57 -6.49
C ILE A 107 -9.68 -6.26 -7.02
N SER A 108 -9.99 -5.33 -6.10
CA SER A 108 -10.26 -3.93 -6.42
C SER A 108 -9.37 -3.03 -5.58
N VAL A 109 -8.52 -2.26 -6.24
CA VAL A 109 -7.66 -1.24 -5.62
C VAL A 109 -8.11 0.13 -6.11
N LYS A 110 -8.46 1.03 -5.19
CA LYS A 110 -8.78 2.41 -5.50
C LYS A 110 -7.59 3.30 -5.19
N LEU A 111 -7.05 3.96 -6.21
CA LEU A 111 -6.06 5.02 -6.04
C LEU A 111 -6.73 6.37 -6.21
N ILE A 112 -6.71 7.19 -5.16
CA ILE A 112 -7.11 8.60 -5.19
C ILE A 112 -5.98 9.44 -5.80
N ALA A 113 -4.73 9.05 -5.56
CA ALA A 113 -3.55 9.62 -6.21
C ALA A 113 -2.72 8.48 -6.81
N ASN A 114 -2.68 8.42 -8.15
CA ASN A 114 -1.95 7.41 -8.90
C ASN A 114 -0.60 7.94 -9.37
N HIS A 115 0.46 7.28 -8.93
CA HIS A 115 1.85 7.67 -9.12
C HIS A 115 2.64 6.70 -10.00
N ARG A 116 1.96 5.95 -10.89
CA ARG A 116 2.54 4.87 -11.71
C ARG A 116 3.23 3.83 -10.84
N GLY A 117 4.10 3.00 -11.41
CA GLY A 117 4.76 1.91 -10.69
C GLY A 117 3.97 0.63 -10.89
N TYR A 118 3.84 -0.18 -9.83
CA TYR A 118 3.22 -1.49 -9.97
C TYR A 118 2.61 -2.01 -8.67
N PHE A 119 1.62 -2.89 -8.83
CA PHE A 119 1.06 -3.67 -7.73
C PHE A 119 1.61 -5.08 -7.73
N VAL A 120 1.85 -5.63 -6.54
CA VAL A 120 2.03 -7.07 -6.33
C VAL A 120 1.12 -7.54 -5.21
N PHE A 121 0.82 -8.83 -5.21
CA PHE A 121 -0.05 -9.48 -4.24
C PHE A 121 0.67 -10.66 -3.63
N ASP A 122 0.73 -10.70 -2.31
CA ASP A 122 1.31 -11.81 -1.58
C ASP A 122 0.27 -12.41 -0.63
N VAL A 123 0.44 -13.67 -0.23
CA VAL A 123 -0.40 -14.31 0.78
C VAL A 123 0.44 -14.97 1.86
N CYS A 124 -0.01 -14.85 3.11
CA CYS A 124 0.54 -15.52 4.27
C CYS A 124 -0.50 -16.49 4.85
N ASN A 125 -0.08 -17.70 5.22
CA ASN A 125 -0.93 -18.71 5.84
C ASN A 125 -0.72 -18.72 7.36
N LEU A 126 -1.65 -18.12 8.11
CA LEU A 126 -1.51 -17.95 9.56
C LEU A 126 -1.74 -19.23 10.35
N ASP A 127 -2.34 -20.25 9.75
CA ASP A 127 -2.46 -21.56 10.37
C ASP A 127 -1.09 -22.26 10.53
N ARG A 128 -0.06 -21.78 9.82
CA ARG A 128 1.28 -22.38 9.80
C ARG A 128 2.37 -21.49 10.34
N GLU A 129 2.29 -20.19 10.08
CA GLU A 129 3.35 -19.23 10.39
C GLU A 129 2.76 -17.93 10.95
N PRO A 130 3.47 -17.21 11.83
CA PRO A 130 3.03 -15.89 12.27
C PRO A 130 3.03 -14.88 11.11
N GLU A 131 2.31 -13.76 11.29
CA GLU A 131 2.27 -12.65 10.32
C GLU A 131 3.61 -11.90 10.27
N THR A 132 4.58 -12.45 9.54
CA THR A 132 5.90 -11.83 9.29
C THR A 132 6.18 -11.70 7.80
N GLU A 133 7.20 -10.93 7.42
CA GLU A 133 7.58 -10.78 6.00
C GLU A 133 7.88 -12.12 5.33
N GLU A 134 8.49 -13.06 6.07
CA GLU A 134 8.90 -14.37 5.57
C GLU A 134 7.72 -15.26 5.20
N CYS A 135 6.57 -15.07 5.87
CA CYS A 135 5.36 -15.83 5.60
C CYS A 135 4.75 -15.50 4.24
N PHE A 136 4.86 -14.24 3.79
CA PHE A 136 4.23 -13.78 2.55
C PHE A 136 4.88 -14.39 1.31
N LYS A 137 4.09 -15.14 0.53
CA LYS A 137 4.48 -15.71 -0.76
C LYS A 137 3.77 -15.01 -1.90
N ARG A 138 4.51 -14.69 -2.97
CA ARG A 138 3.99 -14.01 -4.17
C ARG A 138 2.89 -14.82 -4.83
N LEU A 139 1.79 -14.14 -5.18
CA LEU A 139 0.73 -14.69 -6.01
C LEU A 139 0.85 -14.22 -7.46
N LYS A 140 0.35 -15.06 -8.37
CA LYS A 140 0.24 -14.76 -9.79
C LYS A 140 -1.07 -14.05 -10.09
N LEU A 141 -1.01 -13.07 -10.99
CA LEU A 141 -2.20 -12.54 -11.65
C LEU A 141 -2.78 -13.59 -12.61
N SER A 142 -4.05 -13.40 -12.99
CA SER A 142 -4.75 -14.29 -13.92
C SER A 142 -4.08 -14.45 -15.29
N ASP A 143 -3.29 -13.46 -15.72
CA ASP A 143 -2.49 -13.48 -16.94
C ASP A 143 -1.12 -14.18 -16.77
N GLY A 144 -0.81 -14.69 -15.56
CA GLY A 144 0.44 -15.36 -15.23
C GLY A 144 1.57 -14.43 -14.78
N ASN A 145 1.37 -13.11 -14.78
CA ASN A 145 2.37 -12.14 -14.32
C ASN A 145 2.46 -12.06 -12.79
N ASP A 146 3.62 -11.64 -12.28
CA ASP A 146 3.83 -11.41 -10.84
C ASP A 146 3.43 -10.00 -10.38
N GLN A 147 3.19 -9.09 -11.31
CA GLN A 147 2.89 -7.68 -11.02
C GLN A 147 1.94 -7.07 -12.04
N TYR A 148 1.18 -6.06 -11.60
CA TYR A 148 0.31 -5.25 -12.44
C TYR A 148 0.90 -3.86 -12.62
N ASP A 149 1.25 -3.47 -13.84
CA ASP A 149 1.90 -2.20 -14.13
C ASP A 149 0.92 -1.03 -14.29
N LEU A 150 1.18 0.05 -13.58
CA LEU A 150 0.42 1.29 -13.64
C LEU A 150 1.03 2.24 -14.69
N ARG A 151 0.36 2.34 -15.83
CA ARG A 151 0.90 3.03 -17.02
C ARG A 151 0.58 4.53 -17.10
N TYR A 152 -0.33 5.04 -16.26
CA TYR A 152 -0.82 6.42 -16.32
C TYR A 152 -0.87 7.08 -14.94
N PHE A 153 -0.82 8.42 -14.90
CA PHE A 153 -0.95 9.25 -13.69
C PHE A 153 -2.40 9.73 -13.52
N ARG A 154 -3.36 8.82 -13.43
CA ARG A 154 -4.77 9.18 -13.24
C ARG A 154 -5.39 8.38 -12.10
N PRO A 155 -6.10 9.05 -11.17
CA PRO A 155 -6.91 8.37 -10.16
C PRO A 155 -7.85 7.38 -10.84
N SER A 156 -7.98 6.19 -10.26
CA SER A 156 -8.79 5.13 -10.86
C SER A 156 -9.08 4.03 -9.85
N THR A 157 -10.03 3.17 -10.22
CA THR A 157 -10.21 1.87 -9.59
C THR A 157 -9.64 0.81 -10.52
N PHE A 158 -8.70 0.03 -10.01
CA PHE A 158 -8.01 -1.02 -10.73
C PHE A 158 -8.60 -2.35 -10.29
N ASN A 159 -9.20 -3.05 -11.26
CA ASN A 159 -9.74 -4.38 -11.04
C ASN A 159 -8.76 -5.41 -11.61
N MET A 160 -8.38 -6.38 -10.78
CA MET A 160 -7.48 -7.47 -11.16
C MET A 160 -8.06 -8.79 -10.67
N THR A 161 -7.43 -9.87 -11.09
CA THR A 161 -7.73 -11.20 -10.57
C THR A 161 -6.43 -11.91 -10.26
N VAL A 162 -6.34 -12.46 -9.06
CA VAL A 162 -5.17 -13.17 -8.53
C VAL A 162 -5.51 -14.65 -8.37
N GLN A 163 -4.59 -15.53 -8.71
CA GLN A 163 -4.76 -16.97 -8.62
C GLN A 163 -4.42 -17.48 -7.22
N VAL A 164 -5.31 -18.30 -6.64
CA VAL A 164 -5.05 -19.01 -5.39
C VAL A 164 -4.20 -20.25 -5.70
N PRO A 165 -3.06 -20.47 -5.02
CA PRO A 165 -2.28 -21.69 -5.23
C PRO A 165 -3.11 -22.95 -4.89
N HIS A 166 -3.01 -24.00 -5.70
CA HIS A 166 -3.77 -25.24 -5.49
C HIS A 166 -3.50 -25.92 -4.14
N ASN A 167 -2.30 -25.75 -3.61
CA ASN A 167 -1.86 -26.32 -2.34
C ASN A 167 -2.08 -25.39 -1.13
N LEU A 168 -2.62 -24.17 -1.35
CA LEU A 168 -2.95 -23.27 -0.26
C LEU A 168 -4.28 -23.68 0.36
N ASN A 169 -4.27 -23.91 1.67
CA ASN A 169 -5.46 -24.15 2.48
C ASN A 169 -5.23 -23.52 3.85
N CYS A 170 -6.15 -22.66 4.29
CA CYS A 170 -6.05 -21.92 5.55
C CYS A 170 -7.45 -21.49 6.03
N GLU A 171 -7.69 -21.64 7.33
CA GLU A 171 -8.81 -21.01 8.00
C GLU A 171 -8.58 -19.50 8.11
N HIS A 172 -7.33 -19.08 8.35
CA HIS A 172 -6.94 -17.68 8.35
C HIS A 172 -5.70 -17.45 7.49
N CYS A 173 -5.88 -16.75 6.38
CA CYS A 173 -4.81 -16.21 5.55
C CYS A 173 -4.85 -14.70 5.55
N VAL A 174 -3.71 -14.09 5.30
CA VAL A 174 -3.61 -12.64 5.04
C VAL A 174 -3.21 -12.44 3.59
N LEU A 175 -4.08 -11.78 2.83
CA LEU A 175 -3.75 -11.28 1.51
C LEU A 175 -3.18 -9.86 1.64
N ARG A 176 -1.99 -9.63 1.10
CA ARG A 176 -1.35 -8.33 1.11
C ARG A 176 -1.27 -7.76 -0.29
N TRP A 177 -1.87 -6.59 -0.47
CA TRP A 177 -1.55 -5.70 -1.59
C TRP A 177 -0.29 -4.91 -1.23
N HIS A 178 0.65 -4.84 -2.18
CA HIS A 178 1.83 -3.99 -2.09
C HIS A 178 1.91 -3.15 -3.35
N TYR A 179 2.04 -1.84 -3.17
CA TYR A 179 2.19 -0.89 -4.26
C TYR A 179 3.48 -0.09 -4.08
N LYS A 180 4.36 -0.17 -5.08
CA LYS A 180 5.54 0.69 -5.19
C LYS A 180 5.28 1.73 -6.27
N SER A 181 5.28 3.01 -5.91
CA SER A 181 5.07 4.10 -6.86
C SER A 181 6.27 4.28 -7.81
N ALA A 182 6.12 5.14 -8.83
CA ALA A 182 7.20 5.46 -9.76
C ALA A 182 7.19 6.95 -10.16
N ASN A 183 7.00 7.84 -9.20
CA ASN A 183 6.93 9.29 -9.41
C ASN A 183 8.14 10.07 -8.86
N MET A 184 9.09 9.40 -8.20
CA MET A 184 10.31 10.05 -7.72
C MET A 184 11.46 9.84 -8.70
N TRP A 185 12.32 10.85 -8.85
CA TRP A 185 13.55 10.74 -9.62
C TRP A 185 14.64 10.10 -8.75
N GLY A 186 15.36 9.14 -9.30
CA GLY A 186 16.46 8.51 -8.59
C GLY A 186 17.40 7.76 -9.53
N THR A 187 18.45 7.18 -8.94
CA THR A 187 19.46 6.41 -9.66
C THR A 187 19.01 4.95 -9.82
N CYS A 188 19.08 4.44 -11.03
CA CYS A 188 18.81 3.04 -11.37
C CYS A 188 20.06 2.18 -11.15
N GLU A 189 19.90 0.86 -11.19
CA GLU A 189 21.01 -0.09 -10.99
C GLU A 189 22.14 0.05 -12.02
N ASN A 190 21.80 0.44 -13.25
CA ASN A 190 22.78 0.70 -14.31
C ASN A 190 23.47 2.07 -14.20
N GLY A 191 23.25 2.81 -13.11
CA GLY A 191 23.84 4.13 -12.86
C GLY A 191 23.15 5.30 -13.58
N THR A 192 22.17 5.04 -14.45
CA THR A 192 21.36 6.12 -15.05
C THR A 192 20.40 6.72 -14.02
N SER A 193 19.94 7.94 -14.26
CA SER A 193 18.94 8.59 -13.40
C SER A 193 17.69 8.88 -14.19
N THR A 194 16.55 8.37 -13.73
CA THR A 194 15.24 8.61 -14.35
C THR A 194 14.13 8.49 -13.32
N LEU A 195 12.93 8.90 -13.73
CA LEU A 195 11.70 8.74 -12.96
C LEU A 195 11.42 7.27 -12.66
N GLY A 196 11.06 6.97 -11.41
CA GLY A 196 10.73 5.62 -10.93
C GLY A 196 11.92 4.81 -10.44
N CYS A 197 13.15 5.31 -10.60
CA CYS A 197 14.34 4.66 -10.06
C CYS A 197 14.66 5.12 -8.63
N GLY A 198 15.46 4.32 -7.92
CA GLY A 198 15.83 4.59 -6.53
C GLY A 198 14.65 4.47 -5.55
N PRO A 199 14.72 5.17 -4.40
CA PRO A 199 13.65 5.22 -3.41
C PRO A 199 12.32 5.72 -3.99
N GLN A 200 11.27 4.92 -3.81
CA GLN A 200 9.90 5.26 -4.20
C GLN A 200 8.97 5.08 -3.00
N GLU A 201 7.81 5.70 -3.03
CA GLU A 201 6.84 5.50 -1.97
C GLU A 201 6.27 4.07 -2.03
N ILE A 202 5.99 3.50 -0.86
CA ILE A 202 5.49 2.14 -0.72
C ILE A 202 4.18 2.21 0.05
N TYR A 203 3.19 1.49 -0.44
CA TYR A 203 1.90 1.29 0.20
C TYR A 203 1.68 -0.19 0.42
N ARG A 204 1.06 -0.53 1.53
CA ARG A 204 0.59 -1.90 1.77
C ARG A 204 -0.78 -1.90 2.39
N SER A 205 -1.55 -2.95 2.11
CA SER A 205 -2.81 -3.20 2.79
C SER A 205 -2.99 -4.70 2.95
N CYS A 206 -3.46 -5.13 4.12
CA CYS A 206 -3.71 -6.53 4.46
C CYS A 206 -5.22 -6.77 4.57
N ALA A 207 -5.70 -7.86 3.99
CA ALA A 207 -7.07 -8.36 4.18
C ALA A 207 -7.03 -9.78 4.73
N ASP A 208 -7.82 -10.04 5.75
CA ASP A 208 -7.99 -11.36 6.34
C ASP A 208 -8.99 -12.18 5.50
N ILE A 209 -8.56 -13.30 4.94
CA ILE A 209 -9.35 -14.18 4.08
C ILE A 209 -9.23 -15.63 4.56
N SER A 210 -10.06 -16.53 4.04
CA SER A 210 -9.84 -17.98 4.16
C SER A 210 -9.71 -18.63 2.79
N VAL A 211 -8.95 -19.72 2.74
CA VAL A 211 -8.82 -20.56 1.55
C VAL A 211 -9.20 -21.98 1.92
N LYS A 212 -10.40 -22.40 1.55
CA LYS A 212 -10.93 -23.74 1.84
C LYS A 212 -11.98 -24.15 0.83
N ARG A 213 -12.21 -25.46 0.68
CA ARG A 213 -13.28 -25.96 -0.20
C ARG A 213 -14.62 -25.44 0.31
N GLN A 214 -15.37 -24.79 -0.56
CA GLN A 214 -16.75 -24.43 -0.25
C GLN A 214 -17.57 -25.72 -0.20
N THR A 215 -18.04 -26.11 0.99
CA THR A 215 -19.07 -27.13 1.13
C THR A 215 -20.40 -26.48 0.79
N HIS A 216 -20.93 -26.75 -0.40
CA HIS A 216 -22.33 -26.45 -0.68
C HIS A 216 -23.18 -27.40 0.16
N TRP A 217 -23.93 -26.85 1.11
CA TRP A 217 -25.02 -27.55 1.79
C TRP A 217 -26.32 -27.25 1.05
#